data_AF-A0A398DXS3-F1
#
_entry.id   AF-A0A398DXS3-F1
#
_cell.length_a   1.000
_cell.length_b   1.000
_cell.length_c   1.000
_cell.angle_alpha   90.00
_cell.angle_beta   90.00
_cell.angle_gamma   90.00
#
_symmetry.space_group_name_H-M   'P 1'
#
loop_
_entity.id
_entity.type
_entity.pdbx_description
1 polymer ?
#
loop_
_entity_poly.entity_id
_entity_poly.type
_entity_poly.pdbx_seq_one_letter_code
_entity_poly.pdbx_strand_id
1 'polypeptide(L)'
;MNEKNNLVKKSNYFIENARYELTLTQQKLILFVMGRVRVEDQAFEEYDILISEIAAEMGISLDSAYTRIDTEVQALMEKVFTIEELTPEGKKDRTKLAWFASFHHLEGSGSVQVSFAPRLKPYFLQLKTRFTTYPLACVLAMHSTYSIRIYELLKMELAFHHKKDFTLEEFKTLLQIDKKPAFEQYSNIKARILLPALKEINKNTDLQIVKFLEKKQSRKVIGFTLIFGPKPSQEREVLHNNYRAIKSIRNMTHAD
;
A
#
# COMPACT_ATOMS: atom_id res chain seq x y z
N MET A 1 -13.68 -5.46 19.70
CA MET A 1 -13.93 -4.32 18.79
C MET A 1 -14.59 -4.86 17.53
N ASN A 2 -15.72 -4.31 17.09
CA ASN A 2 -16.50 -4.86 15.98
C ASN A 2 -15.68 -4.78 14.67
N GLU A 3 -15.08 -5.90 14.26
CA GLU A 3 -14.22 -6.04 13.08
C GLU A 3 -15.02 -5.96 11.77
N LYS A 4 -15.65 -4.83 11.50
CA LYS A 4 -16.00 -4.48 10.12
C LYS A 4 -14.67 -4.28 9.40
N ASN A 5 -14.32 -5.21 8.50
CA ASN A 5 -13.13 -5.19 7.64
C ASN A 5 -12.45 -3.83 7.57
N ASN A 6 -11.30 -3.65 8.24
CA ASN A 6 -10.54 -2.41 8.14
C ASN A 6 -10.23 -2.14 6.66
N LEU A 7 -10.93 -1.18 6.08
CA LEU A 7 -10.72 -0.76 4.71
C LEU A 7 -9.71 0.36 4.70
N VAL A 8 -8.77 0.31 3.77
CA VAL A 8 -7.93 1.45 3.44
C VAL A 8 -8.64 2.25 2.36
N LYS A 9 -8.56 3.57 2.45
CA LYS A 9 -9.16 4.51 1.50
C LYS A 9 -8.12 5.51 1.01
N LYS A 10 -7.96 5.63 -0.30
CA LYS A 10 -7.02 6.57 -0.95
C LYS A 10 -7.65 7.23 -2.16
N SER A 11 -7.32 8.48 -2.42
CA SER A 11 -7.76 9.15 -3.65
C SER A 11 -7.06 8.50 -4.85
N ASN A 12 -7.76 8.38 -5.96
CA ASN A 12 -7.19 7.83 -7.20
C ASN A 12 -6.02 8.69 -7.65
N TYR A 13 -6.16 10.01 -7.48
CA TYR A 13 -5.10 10.97 -7.75
C TYR A 13 -3.82 10.67 -6.95
N PHE A 14 -3.92 10.36 -5.65
CA PHE A 14 -2.75 9.97 -4.85
C PHE A 14 -2.15 8.65 -5.36
N ILE A 15 -2.98 7.66 -5.66
CA ILE A 15 -2.53 6.39 -6.22
C ILE A 15 -1.79 6.63 -7.55
N GLU A 16 -2.23 7.52 -8.41
CA GLU A 16 -1.61 7.76 -9.71
C GLU A 16 -0.37 8.65 -9.66
N ASN A 17 -0.33 9.64 -8.76
CA ASN A 17 0.62 10.75 -8.83
C ASN A 17 1.64 10.81 -7.69
N ALA A 18 1.40 10.13 -6.56
CA ALA A 18 2.40 10.07 -5.51
C ALA A 18 3.62 9.24 -5.97
N ARG A 19 4.82 9.76 -5.70
CA ARG A 19 6.11 9.14 -6.07
C ARG A 19 6.96 9.02 -4.82
N TYR A 20 7.15 7.80 -4.33
CA TYR A 20 7.88 7.53 -3.10
C TYR A 20 8.55 6.15 -3.14
N GLU A 21 9.64 6.01 -2.39
CA GLU A 21 10.34 4.74 -2.18
C GLU A 21 10.38 4.40 -0.69
N LEU A 22 9.68 3.33 -0.32
CA LEU A 22 9.52 2.86 1.05
C LEU A 22 9.98 1.41 1.16
N THR A 23 10.44 1.03 2.35
CA THR A 23 10.61 -0.38 2.69
C THR A 23 9.23 -1.05 2.80
N LEU A 24 9.19 -2.38 2.74
CA LEU A 24 7.94 -3.12 2.95
C LEU A 24 7.35 -2.81 4.33
N THR A 25 8.19 -2.76 5.37
CA THR A 25 7.80 -2.44 6.74
C THR A 25 7.17 -1.05 6.82
N GLN A 26 7.82 -0.03 6.25
CA GLN A 26 7.29 1.34 6.20
C GLN A 26 5.96 1.43 5.45
N GLN A 27 5.84 0.77 4.30
CA GLN A 27 4.60 0.77 3.53
C GLN A 27 3.46 0.09 4.30
N LYS A 28 3.74 -1.03 4.98
CA LYS A 28 2.77 -1.69 5.85
C LYS A 28 2.40 -0.85 7.06
N LEU A 29 3.35 -0.14 7.68
CA LEU A 29 3.08 0.77 8.79
C LEU A 29 2.06 1.83 8.39
N ILE A 30 2.32 2.52 7.29
CA ILE A 30 1.41 3.55 6.76
C ILE A 30 0.02 2.96 6.51
N LEU A 31 -0.06 1.82 5.85
CA LEU A 31 -1.34 1.16 5.54
C LEU A 31 -2.06 0.71 6.82
N PHE A 32 -1.33 0.24 7.82
CA PHE A 32 -1.86 -0.16 9.11
C PHE A 32 -2.46 1.03 9.87
N VAL A 33 -1.74 2.15 9.93
CA VAL A 33 -2.25 3.41 10.52
C VAL A 33 -3.43 3.95 9.70
N MET A 34 -3.39 3.87 8.36
CA MET A 34 -4.54 4.25 7.51
C MET A 34 -5.80 3.44 7.84
N GLY A 35 -5.66 2.19 8.25
CA GLY A 35 -6.79 1.37 8.71
C GLY A 35 -7.39 1.80 10.05
N ARG A 36 -6.77 2.75 10.76
CA ARG A 36 -7.28 3.38 12.00
C ARG A 36 -7.99 4.71 11.75
N VAL A 37 -7.80 5.31 10.57
CA VAL A 37 -8.49 6.55 10.16
C VAL A 37 -9.98 6.27 10.08
N ARG A 38 -10.79 7.04 10.80
CA ARG A 38 -12.24 6.85 10.85
C ARG A 38 -12.89 7.59 9.69
N VAL A 39 -14.07 7.14 9.29
CA VAL A 39 -14.78 7.71 8.14
C VAL A 39 -15.28 9.13 8.45
N GLU A 40 -15.61 9.36 9.71
CA GLU A 40 -16.14 10.60 10.29
C GLU A 40 -15.08 11.65 10.63
N ASP A 41 -13.80 11.28 10.63
CA ASP A 41 -12.70 12.18 10.99
C ASP A 41 -12.76 13.45 10.14
N GLN A 42 -12.61 14.62 10.78
CA GLN A 42 -12.58 15.91 10.09
C GLN A 42 -11.15 16.41 9.85
N ALA A 43 -10.21 16.01 10.70
CA ALA A 43 -8.77 16.15 10.55
C ALA A 43 -8.12 14.81 10.91
N PHE A 44 -6.83 14.64 10.64
CA PHE A 44 -6.14 13.49 11.20
C PHE A 44 -5.98 13.69 12.70
N GLU A 45 -6.65 12.85 13.46
CA GLU A 45 -6.47 12.75 14.90
C GLU A 45 -5.18 12.00 15.24
N GLU A 46 -4.94 11.80 16.53
CA GLU A 46 -3.96 10.85 17.04
C GLU A 46 -4.59 9.46 17.15
N TYR A 47 -3.94 8.46 16.57
CA TYR A 47 -4.38 7.07 16.59
C TYR A 47 -3.52 6.27 17.57
N ASP A 48 -4.16 5.76 18.62
CA ASP A 48 -3.52 4.87 19.59
C ASP A 48 -3.33 3.47 18.98
N ILE A 49 -2.10 2.96 19.07
CA ILE A 49 -1.71 1.66 18.52
C ILE A 49 -0.78 0.97 19.51
N LEU A 50 -1.07 -0.29 19.83
CA LEU A 50 -0.14 -1.10 20.62
C LEU A 50 1.09 -1.46 19.77
N ILE A 51 2.27 -1.35 20.37
CA ILE A 51 3.52 -1.78 19.74
C ILE A 51 3.47 -3.27 19.35
N SER A 52 2.81 -4.10 20.17
CA SER A 52 2.62 -5.53 19.88
C SER A 52 1.76 -5.79 18.64
N GLU A 53 0.77 -4.95 18.36
CA GLU A 53 -0.03 -5.05 17.13
C GLU A 53 0.81 -4.71 15.89
N ILE A 54 1.62 -3.67 15.97
CA ILE A 54 2.55 -3.30 14.88
C ILE A 54 3.54 -4.45 14.65
N ALA A 55 4.12 -4.98 15.72
CA ALA A 55 5.08 -6.07 15.67
C ALA A 55 4.48 -7.32 15.00
N ALA A 56 3.26 -7.71 15.39
CA ALA A 56 2.55 -8.85 14.81
C ALA A 56 2.24 -8.66 13.30
N GLU A 57 1.81 -7.48 12.87
CA GLU A 57 1.51 -7.24 11.45
C GLU A 57 2.78 -7.19 10.59
N MET A 58 3.88 -6.70 11.16
CA MET A 58 5.18 -6.59 10.49
C MET A 58 6.04 -7.86 10.58
N GLY A 59 5.69 -8.81 11.44
CA GLY A 59 6.50 -10.00 11.71
C GLY A 59 7.80 -9.67 12.44
N ILE A 60 7.75 -8.73 13.39
CA ILE A 60 8.86 -8.31 14.24
C ILE A 60 8.70 -9.01 15.60
N SER A 61 9.78 -9.59 16.14
CA SER A 61 9.76 -10.15 17.51
C SER A 61 9.55 -9.05 18.54
N LEU A 62 8.71 -9.31 19.55
CA LEU A 62 8.43 -8.38 20.65
C LEU A 62 9.68 -7.87 21.36
N ASP A 63 10.65 -8.74 21.62
CA ASP A 63 11.91 -8.39 22.30
C ASP A 63 12.66 -7.24 21.61
N SER A 64 12.45 -7.12 20.29
CA SER A 64 13.09 -6.11 19.44
C SER A 64 12.11 -5.06 18.91
N ALA A 65 10.82 -5.18 19.26
CA ALA A 65 9.75 -4.43 18.60
C ALA A 65 9.91 -2.92 18.79
N TYR A 66 10.14 -2.48 20.02
CA TYR A 66 10.29 -1.06 20.34
C TYR A 66 11.40 -0.41 19.49
N THR A 67 12.63 -0.92 19.58
CA THR A 67 13.79 -0.36 18.87
C THR A 67 13.64 -0.45 17.35
N ARG A 68 13.12 -1.57 16.82
CA ARG A 68 12.97 -1.75 15.36
C ARG A 68 11.86 -0.88 14.79
N ILE A 69 10.73 -0.76 15.47
CA ILE A 69 9.63 0.12 15.04
C ILE A 69 10.08 1.57 15.08
N ASP A 70 10.75 1.98 16.16
CA ASP A 70 11.29 3.34 16.30
C ASP A 70 12.28 3.67 15.15
N THR A 71 13.18 2.74 14.84
CA THR A 71 14.13 2.90 13.71
C THR A 71 13.40 3.05 12.37
N GLU A 72 12.40 2.21 12.08
CA GLU A 72 11.65 2.26 10.83
C GLU A 72 10.80 3.54 10.71
N VAL A 73 10.24 4.01 11.83
CA VAL A 73 9.48 5.26 11.93
C VAL A 73 10.39 6.47 11.72
N GLN A 74 11.53 6.52 12.40
CA GLN A 74 12.50 7.61 12.23
C GLN A 74 12.92 7.72 10.76
N ALA A 75 13.33 6.59 10.15
CA ALA A 75 13.68 6.53 8.74
C ALA A 75 12.49 6.84 7.80
N LEU A 76 11.25 6.69 8.25
CA LEU A 76 10.05 7.06 7.49
C LEU A 76 9.76 8.56 7.60
N MET A 77 9.91 9.15 8.78
CA MET A 77 9.66 10.56 9.03
C MET A 77 10.71 11.46 8.37
N GLU A 78 11.93 10.96 8.17
CA GLU A 78 12.98 11.63 7.38
C GLU A 78 12.69 11.64 5.87
N LYS A 79 11.81 10.76 5.39
CA LYS A 79 11.45 10.67 3.96
C LYS A 79 10.31 11.62 3.64
N VAL A 80 10.61 12.62 2.82
CA VAL A 80 9.60 13.41 2.12
C VAL A 80 9.38 12.88 0.70
N PHE A 81 8.15 12.95 0.24
CA PHE A 81 7.78 12.65 -1.14
C PHE A 81 7.09 13.84 -1.79
N THR A 82 7.06 13.86 -3.13
CA THR A 82 6.47 14.99 -3.88
C THR A 82 5.21 14.53 -4.61
N ILE A 83 4.19 15.37 -4.59
CA ILE A 83 3.03 15.29 -5.47
C ILE A 83 3.03 16.51 -6.40
N GLU A 84 2.80 16.28 -7.69
CA GLU A 84 2.71 17.32 -8.72
C GLU A 84 1.26 17.54 -9.17
N GLU A 85 0.65 18.65 -8.78
CA GLU A 85 -0.72 19.03 -9.15
C GLU A 85 -0.72 20.01 -10.32
N LEU A 86 -1.76 19.95 -11.15
CA LEU A 86 -1.98 20.96 -12.19
C LEU A 86 -2.88 22.06 -11.64
N THR A 87 -2.42 23.31 -11.76
CA THR A 87 -3.25 24.48 -11.45
C THR A 87 -4.34 24.66 -12.51
N PRO A 88 -5.40 25.44 -12.23
CA PRO A 88 -6.43 25.76 -13.23
C PRO A 88 -5.85 26.38 -14.52
N GLU A 89 -4.70 27.05 -14.41
CA GLU A 89 -3.96 27.66 -15.53
C GLU A 89 -3.01 26.68 -16.24
N GLY A 90 -3.04 25.39 -15.88
CA GLY A 90 -2.21 24.35 -16.48
C GLY A 90 -0.74 24.33 -16.02
N LYS A 91 -0.39 25.09 -14.97
CA LYS A 91 0.96 25.06 -14.39
C LYS A 91 1.11 23.86 -13.44
N LYS A 92 2.35 23.43 -13.22
CA LYS A 92 2.66 22.34 -12.28
C LYS A 92 3.06 22.89 -10.92
N ASP A 93 2.21 22.68 -9.92
CA ASP A 93 2.54 22.93 -8.53
C ASP A 93 3.13 21.66 -7.91
N ARG A 94 4.18 21.85 -7.08
CA ARG A 94 4.89 20.75 -6.43
C ARG A 94 4.79 20.90 -4.92
N THR A 95 4.21 19.90 -4.27
CA THR A 95 4.12 19.86 -2.80
C THR A 95 4.99 18.74 -2.27
N LYS A 96 5.93 19.07 -1.38
CA LYS A 96 6.67 18.08 -0.57
C LYS A 96 5.84 17.72 0.67
N LEU A 97 5.69 16.43 0.92
CA LEU A 97 4.85 15.87 1.97
C LEU A 97 5.66 14.89 2.81
N ALA A 98 5.51 14.96 4.13
CA ALA A 98 5.87 13.90 5.06
C ALA A 98 4.69 12.94 5.24
N TRP A 99 4.94 11.74 5.74
CA TRP A 99 3.90 10.76 6.04
C TRP A 99 3.21 11.03 7.39
N PHE A 100 4.00 11.12 8.46
CA PHE A 100 3.50 11.36 9.81
C PHE A 100 3.85 12.76 10.29
N ALA A 101 2.95 13.38 11.04
CA ALA A 101 3.20 14.60 11.79
C ALA A 101 3.91 14.27 13.12
N SER A 102 3.45 13.21 13.79
CA SER A 102 3.97 12.77 15.08
C SER A 102 3.90 11.24 15.19
N PHE A 103 4.85 10.71 15.97
CA PHE A 103 4.85 9.35 16.47
C PHE A 103 5.32 9.43 17.92
N HIS A 104 4.39 9.36 18.86
CA HIS A 104 4.62 9.60 20.28
C HIS A 104 4.54 8.29 21.06
N HIS A 105 5.64 7.91 21.73
CA HIS A 105 5.65 6.76 22.64
C HIS A 105 4.97 7.13 23.96
N LEU A 106 3.96 6.36 24.33
CA LEU A 106 3.29 6.51 25.61
C LEU A 106 4.00 5.63 26.66
N GLU A 107 4.88 6.24 27.44
CA GLU A 107 5.67 5.55 28.46
C GLU A 107 4.79 4.68 29.39
N GLY A 108 5.25 3.46 29.66
CA GLY A 108 4.56 2.51 30.54
C GLY A 108 3.30 1.85 29.96
N SER A 109 2.81 2.28 28.79
CA SER A 109 1.56 1.73 28.20
C SER A 109 1.78 0.65 27.13
N GLY A 110 3.01 0.51 26.61
CA GLY A 110 3.29 -0.33 25.44
C GLY A 110 2.62 0.16 24.14
N SER A 111 2.14 1.41 24.12
CA SER A 111 1.40 2.01 23.01
C SER A 111 2.11 3.23 22.43
N VAL A 112 1.72 3.58 21.22
CA VAL A 112 2.14 4.81 20.53
C VAL A 112 0.91 5.57 20.04
N GLN A 113 1.03 6.88 19.99
CA GLN A 113 0.07 7.76 19.32
C GLN A 113 0.69 8.24 18.01
N VAL A 114 0.00 8.00 16.90
CA VAL A 114 0.49 8.34 15.57
C VAL A 114 -0.49 9.29 14.89
N SER A 115 -0.01 10.34 14.24
CA SER A 115 -0.85 11.21 13.41
C SER A 115 -0.26 11.40 12.01
N PHE A 116 -1.11 11.37 10.99
CA PHE A 116 -0.70 11.69 9.62
C PHE A 116 -0.41 13.18 9.45
N ALA A 117 0.51 13.53 8.56
CA ALA A 117 0.73 14.92 8.19
C ALA A 117 -0.57 15.57 7.69
N PRO A 118 -1.01 16.74 8.22
CA PRO A 118 -2.31 17.35 7.86
C PRO A 118 -2.51 17.58 6.36
N ARG A 119 -1.42 17.83 5.62
CA ARG A 119 -1.42 18.02 4.17
C ARG A 119 -1.79 16.75 3.38
N LEU A 120 -1.85 15.59 4.02
CA LEU A 120 -2.34 14.35 3.42
C LEU A 120 -3.87 14.23 3.41
N LYS A 121 -4.58 15.12 4.12
CA LYS A 121 -6.03 15.09 4.29
C LYS A 121 -6.77 14.97 2.94
N PRO A 122 -6.45 15.75 1.89
CA PRO A 122 -7.13 15.66 0.60
C PRO A 122 -7.02 14.29 -0.09
N TYR A 123 -6.09 13.44 0.35
CA TYR A 123 -5.78 12.16 -0.29
C TYR A 123 -6.33 10.95 0.47
N PHE A 124 -6.60 11.06 1.78
CA PHE A 124 -7.02 9.91 2.59
C PHE A 124 -8.34 10.13 3.34
N LEU A 125 -8.78 11.38 3.49
CA LEU A 125 -9.83 11.75 4.43
C LEU A 125 -10.92 12.58 3.72
N GLN A 126 -12.19 12.37 4.08
CA GLN A 126 -13.38 12.96 3.41
C GLN A 126 -13.49 12.76 1.88
N LEU A 127 -12.89 11.70 1.32
CA LEU A 127 -13.00 11.48 -0.13
C LEU A 127 -14.44 11.09 -0.49
N LYS A 128 -15.12 11.90 -1.30
CA LYS A 128 -16.49 11.66 -1.77
C LYS A 128 -16.55 11.06 -3.17
N THR A 129 -15.54 11.35 -3.99
CA THR A 129 -15.47 10.94 -5.40
C THR A 129 -14.05 10.54 -5.77
N ARG A 130 -13.89 9.72 -6.82
CA ARG A 130 -12.59 9.32 -7.38
C ARG A 130 -11.59 8.82 -6.32
N PHE A 131 -12.04 7.85 -5.53
CA PHE A 131 -11.20 7.17 -4.54
C PHE A 131 -11.33 5.66 -4.70
N THR A 132 -10.33 4.97 -4.17
CA THR A 132 -10.25 3.51 -4.16
C THR A 132 -10.31 3.03 -2.72
N THR A 133 -11.04 1.95 -2.49
CA THR A 133 -11.06 1.24 -1.21
C THR A 133 -10.65 -0.21 -1.40
N TYR A 134 -9.96 -0.75 -0.40
CA TYR A 134 -9.58 -2.17 -0.38
C TYR A 134 -9.38 -2.68 1.05
N PRO A 135 -9.53 -4.00 1.28
CA PRO A 135 -9.28 -4.59 2.59
C PRO A 135 -7.81 -4.45 2.98
N LEU A 136 -7.55 -3.95 4.18
CA LEU A 136 -6.19 -3.84 4.73
C LEU A 136 -5.48 -5.20 4.78
N ALA A 137 -6.22 -6.26 5.09
CA ALA A 137 -5.73 -7.64 5.11
C ALA A 137 -5.02 -8.05 3.80
N CYS A 138 -5.53 -7.60 2.65
CA CYS A 138 -4.97 -7.95 1.33
C CYS A 138 -3.52 -7.47 1.19
N VAL A 139 -3.24 -6.25 1.66
CA VAL A 139 -1.92 -5.61 1.51
C VAL A 139 -0.96 -6.00 2.65
N LEU A 140 -1.47 -6.23 3.86
CA LEU A 140 -0.64 -6.70 4.98
C LEU A 140 -0.15 -8.15 4.79
N ALA A 141 -0.86 -8.97 4.01
CA ALA A 141 -0.44 -10.32 3.64
C ALA A 141 0.66 -10.37 2.56
N MET A 142 1.00 -9.24 1.92
CA MET A 142 2.01 -9.21 0.85
C MET A 142 3.46 -9.11 1.37
N HIS A 143 4.41 -9.54 0.55
CA HIS A 143 5.85 -9.58 0.85
C HIS A 143 6.69 -8.71 -0.10
N SER A 144 6.08 -8.04 -1.07
CA SER A 144 6.76 -7.13 -1.99
C SER A 144 6.07 -5.78 -2.03
N THR A 145 6.87 -4.72 -1.93
CA THR A 145 6.41 -3.33 -2.06
C THR A 145 5.76 -3.08 -3.42
N TYR A 146 6.28 -3.71 -4.47
CA TYR A 146 5.72 -3.65 -5.81
C TYR A 146 4.38 -4.38 -5.92
N SER A 147 4.19 -5.51 -5.21
CA SER A 147 2.91 -6.23 -5.20
C SER A 147 1.79 -5.35 -4.67
N ILE A 148 2.03 -4.63 -3.57
CA ILE A 148 1.08 -3.69 -2.98
C ILE A 148 0.76 -2.57 -3.99
N ARG A 149 1.80 -1.99 -4.60
CA ARG A 149 1.64 -0.88 -5.54
C ARG A 149 0.85 -1.27 -6.79
N ILE A 150 1.15 -2.44 -7.37
CA ILE A 150 0.43 -2.97 -8.53
C ILE A 150 -1.02 -3.28 -8.14
N TYR A 151 -1.26 -3.89 -6.98
CA TYR A 151 -2.61 -4.16 -6.49
C TYR A 151 -3.44 -2.87 -6.39
N GLU A 152 -2.91 -1.81 -5.79
CA GLU A 152 -3.62 -0.52 -5.70
C GLU A 152 -3.98 0.05 -7.07
N LEU A 153 -3.06 0.00 -8.03
CA LEU A 153 -3.29 0.46 -9.40
C LEU A 153 -4.39 -0.35 -10.10
N LEU A 154 -4.39 -1.68 -9.95
CA LEU A 154 -5.42 -2.54 -10.54
C LEU A 154 -6.76 -2.37 -9.84
N LYS A 155 -6.76 -2.22 -8.51
CA LYS A 155 -7.98 -2.03 -7.73
C LYS A 155 -8.67 -0.71 -8.07
N MET A 156 -7.88 0.34 -8.27
CA MET A 156 -8.35 1.64 -8.76
C MET A 156 -8.96 1.52 -10.16
N GLU A 157 -8.28 0.82 -11.06
CA GLU A 157 -8.74 0.64 -12.44
C GLU A 157 -10.00 -0.22 -12.52
N LEU A 158 -10.17 -1.21 -11.62
CA LEU A 158 -11.32 -2.12 -11.61
C LEU A 158 -12.68 -1.38 -11.58
N ALA A 159 -12.72 -0.19 -10.96
CA ALA A 159 -13.93 0.63 -10.91
C ALA A 159 -14.40 1.13 -12.29
N PHE A 160 -13.50 1.12 -13.28
CA PHE A 160 -13.74 1.61 -14.64
C PHE A 160 -13.62 0.48 -15.67
N HIS A 161 -12.59 -0.35 -15.53
CA HIS A 161 -12.23 -1.36 -16.50
C HIS A 161 -11.68 -2.64 -15.83
N HIS A 162 -12.06 -3.79 -16.36
CA HIS A 162 -11.48 -5.09 -16.03
C HIS A 162 -10.13 -5.35 -16.72
N LYS A 163 -9.45 -4.29 -17.14
CA LYS A 163 -8.16 -4.33 -17.83
C LYS A 163 -7.36 -3.06 -17.58
N LYS A 164 -6.04 -3.18 -17.56
CA LYS A 164 -5.11 -2.05 -17.53
C LYS A 164 -3.97 -2.28 -18.50
N ASP A 165 -3.74 -1.28 -19.33
CA ASP A 165 -2.59 -1.22 -20.22
C ASP A 165 -1.47 -0.45 -19.55
N PHE A 166 -0.24 -0.97 -19.69
CA PHE A 166 0.97 -0.30 -19.23
C PHE A 166 1.98 -0.23 -20.36
N THR A 167 2.52 0.96 -20.62
CA THR A 167 3.82 1.05 -21.29
C THR A 167 4.92 0.66 -20.31
N LEU A 168 6.07 0.17 -20.80
CA LEU A 168 7.20 -0.14 -19.90
C LEU A 168 7.72 1.10 -19.18
N GLU A 169 7.71 2.26 -19.82
CA GLU A 169 8.15 3.52 -19.22
C GLU A 169 7.23 3.97 -18.09
N GLU A 170 5.92 3.95 -18.33
CA GLU A 170 4.90 4.26 -17.32
C GLU A 170 5.01 3.30 -16.13
N PHE A 171 5.11 1.99 -16.39
CA PHE A 171 5.22 1.00 -15.33
C PHE A 171 6.47 1.20 -14.46
N LYS A 172 7.60 1.50 -15.10
CA LYS A 172 8.84 1.82 -14.38
C LYS A 172 8.71 3.06 -13.50
N THR A 173 8.08 4.10 -14.04
CA THR A 173 7.85 5.37 -13.33
C THR A 173 6.90 5.17 -12.15
N LEU A 174 5.78 4.47 -12.34
CA LEU A 174 4.80 4.22 -11.28
C LEU A 174 5.37 3.41 -10.10
N LEU A 175 6.37 2.57 -10.36
CA LEU A 175 7.05 1.74 -9.36
C LEU A 175 8.37 2.34 -8.86
N GLN A 176 8.78 3.53 -9.34
CA GLN A 176 10.04 4.18 -8.97
C GLN A 176 11.27 3.28 -9.24
N ILE A 177 11.27 2.61 -10.40
CA ILE A 177 12.36 1.72 -10.83
C ILE A 177 13.02 2.19 -12.13
N ASP A 178 12.61 3.32 -12.68
CA ASP A 178 13.13 3.90 -13.93
C ASP A 178 14.64 4.20 -13.85
N LYS A 179 15.13 4.62 -12.68
CA LYS A 179 16.55 4.93 -12.45
C LYS A 179 17.38 3.77 -11.91
N LYS A 180 16.82 2.56 -11.83
CA LYS A 180 17.51 1.40 -11.23
C LYS A 180 18.10 0.52 -12.34
N PRO A 181 19.45 0.41 -12.48
CA PRO A 181 20.08 -0.36 -13.55
C PRO A 181 19.63 -1.83 -13.59
N ALA A 182 19.37 -2.42 -12.43
CA ALA A 182 18.86 -3.79 -12.30
C ALA A 182 17.53 -4.03 -13.04
N PHE A 183 16.76 -2.98 -13.31
CA PHE A 183 15.45 -3.01 -13.96
C PHE A 183 15.45 -2.29 -15.33
N GLU A 184 16.62 -2.10 -15.93
CA GLU A 184 16.72 -1.59 -17.29
C GLU A 184 16.07 -2.57 -18.28
N GLN A 185 16.41 -3.85 -18.17
CA GLN A 185 15.90 -4.91 -19.02
C GLN A 185 14.51 -5.42 -18.59
N TYR A 186 13.64 -5.60 -19.58
CA TYR A 186 12.28 -6.13 -19.35
C TYR A 186 12.27 -7.51 -18.69
N SER A 187 13.21 -8.40 -19.04
CA SER A 187 13.34 -9.73 -18.45
C SER A 187 13.45 -9.67 -16.92
N ASN A 188 14.24 -8.74 -16.39
CA ASN A 188 14.41 -8.54 -14.95
C ASN A 188 13.13 -7.99 -14.31
N ILE A 189 12.45 -7.03 -14.95
CA ILE A 189 11.17 -6.51 -14.47
C ILE A 189 10.13 -7.64 -14.40
N LYS A 190 10.05 -8.45 -15.47
CA LYS A 190 9.12 -9.56 -15.56
C LYS A 190 9.37 -10.60 -14.47
N ALA A 191 10.61 -11.06 -14.33
CA ALA A 191 10.99 -12.12 -13.41
C ALA A 191 10.96 -11.70 -11.93
N ARG A 192 11.39 -10.46 -11.62
CA ARG A 192 11.61 -10.02 -10.24
C ARG A 192 10.48 -9.16 -9.67
N ILE A 193 9.63 -8.59 -10.52
CA ILE A 193 8.56 -7.68 -10.09
C ILE A 193 7.21 -8.20 -10.57
N LEU A 194 7.01 -8.30 -11.89
CA LEU A 194 5.68 -8.53 -12.44
C LEU A 194 5.14 -9.92 -12.07
N LEU A 195 5.85 -11.00 -12.41
CA LEU A 195 5.37 -12.36 -12.11
C LEU A 195 5.22 -12.62 -10.60
N PRO A 196 6.17 -12.21 -9.72
CA PRO A 196 5.96 -12.29 -8.27
C PRO A 196 4.73 -11.51 -7.80
N ALA A 197 4.51 -10.28 -8.31
CA ALA A 197 3.36 -9.48 -7.92
C ALA A 197 2.03 -10.08 -8.36
N LEU A 198 1.93 -10.58 -9.59
CA LEU A 198 0.70 -11.25 -10.06
C LEU A 198 0.40 -12.50 -9.22
N LYS A 199 1.43 -13.26 -8.82
CA LYS A 199 1.28 -14.42 -7.93
C LYS A 199 0.78 -14.00 -6.55
N GLU A 200 1.35 -12.95 -5.95
CA GLU A 200 0.90 -12.44 -4.67
C GLU A 200 -0.52 -11.87 -4.72
N ILE A 201 -0.87 -11.13 -5.77
CA ILE A 201 -2.22 -10.60 -5.97
C ILE A 201 -3.24 -11.74 -6.02
N ASN A 202 -2.98 -12.74 -6.86
CA ASN A 202 -3.81 -13.95 -6.95
C ASN A 202 -3.86 -14.75 -5.66
N LYS A 203 -2.83 -14.71 -4.81
CA LYS A 203 -2.80 -15.46 -3.55
C LYS A 203 -3.51 -14.72 -2.42
N ASN A 204 -3.26 -13.43 -2.28
CA ASN A 204 -3.49 -12.69 -1.04
C ASN A 204 -4.65 -11.69 -1.13
N THR A 205 -5.21 -11.45 -2.32
CA THR A 205 -6.17 -10.35 -2.52
C THR A 205 -7.52 -10.82 -3.03
N ASP A 206 -8.48 -9.90 -2.96
CA ASP A 206 -9.81 -10.03 -3.55
C ASP A 206 -9.85 -9.91 -5.08
N LEU A 207 -8.69 -9.72 -5.74
CA LEU A 207 -8.54 -9.69 -7.19
C LEU A 207 -7.99 -11.00 -7.74
N GLN A 208 -8.42 -11.33 -8.96
CA GLN A 208 -7.86 -12.39 -9.77
C GLN A 208 -7.31 -11.79 -11.07
N ILE A 209 -6.08 -12.15 -11.40
CA ILE A 209 -5.46 -11.88 -12.70
C ILE A 209 -5.93 -12.97 -13.67
N VAL A 210 -6.70 -12.56 -14.67
CA VAL A 210 -7.27 -13.45 -15.70
C VAL A 210 -6.28 -13.67 -16.84
N LYS A 211 -5.64 -12.59 -17.34
CA LYS A 211 -4.63 -12.67 -18.40
C LYS A 211 -3.54 -11.64 -18.20
N PHE A 212 -2.34 -12.00 -18.66
CA PHE A 212 -1.20 -11.12 -18.83
C PHE A 212 -0.72 -11.25 -20.28
N LEU A 213 -0.80 -10.14 -21.03
CA LEU A 213 -0.54 -10.10 -22.48
C LEU A 213 0.59 -9.12 -22.77
N GLU A 214 1.70 -9.60 -23.31
CA GLU A 214 2.81 -8.73 -23.72
C GLU A 214 2.48 -7.97 -25.02
N LYS A 215 2.80 -6.68 -25.06
CA LYS A 215 2.76 -5.87 -26.28
C LYS A 215 4.16 -5.76 -26.86
N LYS A 216 4.33 -6.21 -28.11
CA LYS A 216 5.63 -6.24 -28.80
C LYS A 216 5.63 -5.28 -29.99
N GLN A 217 6.78 -4.65 -30.20
CA GLN A 217 7.12 -3.94 -31.43
C GLN A 217 8.35 -4.64 -32.01
N SER A 218 8.15 -5.36 -33.11
CA SER A 218 9.12 -6.34 -33.62
C SER A 218 9.48 -7.35 -32.52
N ARG A 219 10.78 -7.49 -32.17
CA ARG A 219 11.26 -8.42 -31.14
C ARG A 219 11.24 -7.83 -29.72
N LYS A 220 11.01 -6.52 -29.57
CA LYS A 220 11.09 -5.82 -28.27
C LYS A 220 9.72 -5.73 -27.61
N VAL A 221 9.64 -6.08 -26.33
CA VAL A 221 8.44 -5.81 -25.51
C VAL A 221 8.43 -4.32 -25.18
N ILE A 222 7.32 -3.64 -25.49
CA ILE A 222 7.13 -2.19 -25.26
C ILE A 222 6.14 -1.91 -24.13
N GLY A 223 5.38 -2.92 -23.72
CA GLY A 223 4.39 -2.81 -22.66
C GLY A 223 3.65 -4.12 -22.47
N PHE A 224 2.57 -4.08 -21.70
CA PHE A 224 1.70 -5.24 -21.48
C PHE A 224 0.31 -4.81 -21.03
N THR A 225 -0.64 -5.73 -21.16
CA THR A 225 -2.00 -5.62 -20.65
C THR A 225 -2.21 -6.63 -19.53
N LEU A 226 -2.78 -6.17 -18.42
CA LEU A 226 -3.34 -7.03 -17.39
C LEU A 226 -4.86 -7.03 -17.51
N ILE A 227 -5.46 -8.22 -17.60
CA ILE A 227 -6.91 -8.42 -17.52
C ILE A 227 -7.19 -9.06 -16.17
N PHE A 228 -8.10 -8.50 -15.40
CA PHE A 228 -8.33 -8.87 -14.01
C PHE A 228 -9.79 -8.62 -13.61
N GLY A 229 -10.22 -9.27 -12.53
CA GLY A 229 -11.56 -9.12 -12.01
C GLY A 229 -11.63 -9.43 -10.52
N PRO A 230 -12.80 -9.21 -9.90
CA PRO A 230 -13.02 -9.64 -8.54
C PRO A 230 -13.01 -11.18 -8.48
N LYS A 231 -12.40 -11.74 -7.44
CA LYS A 231 -12.56 -13.17 -7.13
C LYS A 231 -14.01 -13.49 -6.77
N PRO A 232 -14.46 -14.75 -6.96
CA PRO A 232 -15.74 -15.22 -6.43
C PRO A 232 -15.89 -14.94 -4.93
N SER A 233 -17.11 -14.68 -4.47
CA SER A 233 -17.37 -14.32 -3.05
C SER A 233 -16.82 -15.34 -2.06
N GLN A 234 -16.95 -16.64 -2.36
CA GLN A 234 -16.47 -17.72 -1.50
C GLN A 234 -14.94 -17.71 -1.33
N GLU A 235 -14.19 -17.43 -2.39
CA GLU A 235 -12.74 -17.29 -2.29
C GLU A 235 -12.34 -16.07 -1.46
N ARG A 236 -13.09 -14.96 -1.57
CA ARG A 236 -12.83 -13.74 -0.77
C ARG A 236 -13.06 -13.99 0.72
N GLU A 237 -14.07 -14.78 1.07
CA GLU A 237 -14.35 -15.17 2.45
C GLU A 237 -13.24 -16.07 3.02
N VAL A 238 -12.75 -17.03 2.24
CA VAL A 238 -11.60 -17.87 2.62
C VAL A 238 -10.36 -17.03 2.90
N LEU A 239 -10.05 -16.04 2.06
CA LEU A 239 -8.90 -15.14 2.27
C LEU A 239 -9.02 -14.37 3.59
N HIS A 240 -10.22 -13.87 3.88
CA HIS A 240 -10.49 -13.14 5.11
C HIS A 240 -10.28 -14.02 6.35
N ASN A 241 -10.81 -15.24 6.31
CA ASN A 241 -10.65 -16.20 7.40
C ASN A 241 -9.19 -16.63 7.59
N ASN A 242 -8.45 -16.86 6.50
CA ASN A 242 -7.03 -17.19 6.57
C ASN A 242 -6.20 -16.06 7.19
N TYR A 243 -6.47 -14.81 6.81
CA TYR A 243 -5.78 -13.68 7.42
C TYR A 243 -6.07 -13.56 8.92
N ARG A 244 -7.34 -13.73 9.33
CA ARG A 244 -7.71 -13.75 10.75
C ARG A 244 -7.00 -14.84 11.54
N ALA A 245 -6.93 -16.06 10.98
CA ALA A 245 -6.21 -17.16 11.61
C ALA A 245 -4.72 -16.84 11.79
N ILE A 246 -4.06 -16.33 10.75
CA ILE A 246 -2.64 -15.92 10.81
C ILE A 246 -2.44 -14.81 11.85
N LYS A 247 -3.30 -13.80 11.84
CA LYS A 247 -3.23 -12.70 12.81
C LYS A 247 -3.42 -13.19 14.24
N SER A 248 -4.39 -14.09 14.48
CA SER A 248 -4.59 -14.69 15.80
C SER A 248 -3.36 -15.45 16.27
N ILE A 249 -2.75 -16.26 15.40
CA ILE A 249 -1.52 -16.99 15.73
C ILE A 249 -0.39 -16.02 16.10
N ARG A 250 -0.20 -14.96 15.31
CA ARG A 250 0.83 -13.95 15.60
C ARG A 250 0.56 -13.23 16.91
N ASN A 251 -0.68 -12.84 17.18
CA ASN A 251 -1.02 -12.19 18.44
C ASN A 251 -0.78 -13.12 19.65
N MET A 252 -1.04 -14.42 19.52
CA MET A 252 -0.73 -15.40 20.57
C MET A 252 0.77 -15.52 20.83
N THR A 253 1.62 -15.51 19.79
CA THR A 253 3.08 -15.50 19.99
C THR A 253 3.62 -14.18 20.56
N HIS A 254 2.75 -13.18 20.75
CA HIS A 254 3.09 -11.85 21.26
C HIS A 254 2.28 -11.53 22.54
N ALA A 255 1.64 -12.53 23.16
CA ALA A 255 0.86 -12.36 24.40
C ALA A 255 1.55 -12.98 25.64
N ASP A 256 2.64 -13.72 25.42
CA ASP A 256 3.53 -14.30 26.43
C ASP A 256 4.80 -13.45 26.59
#